data_AF-A0A412H204-F1
#
_entry.id   AF-A0A412H204-F1
#
_cell.length_a   1.000
_cell.length_b   1.000
_cell.length_c   1.000
_cell.angle_alpha   90.00
_cell.angle_beta   90.00
_cell.angle_gamma   90.00
#
_symmetry.space_group_name_H-M   'P 1'
#
loop_
_entity.id
_entity.type
_entity.pdbx_description
1 polymer ?
#
loop_
_entity_poly.entity_id
_entity_poly.type
_entity_poly.pdbx_seq_one_letter_code
_entity_poly.pdbx_strand_id
1 'polypeptide(L)'
;MLRAKNIIYGFCTFTNPPKNKYLISLYRSEILNVVAVFPTSRKRSGSLSPKHGKNYRGKDIVSYVFEANRCIGKKYGSDEDFSFPLVTTIPFDYCFREGEQENLLKSFESAEIVGVLSDEEYINLIYAFSKSPLTPRKYIPIFEKILEEYL
;
A
#
# COMPACT_ATOMS: atom_id res chain seq x y z
N MET A 1 4.99 -11.12 -12.90
CA MET A 1 3.65 -10.51 -12.89
C MET A 1 3.33 -10.06 -11.47
N LEU A 2 2.90 -8.81 -11.29
CA LEU A 2 2.54 -8.26 -9.97
C LEU A 2 1.31 -9.00 -9.43
N ARG A 3 1.41 -9.37 -8.15
CA ARG A 3 0.35 -9.98 -7.35
C ARG A 3 -0.07 -9.03 -6.24
N ALA A 4 -1.21 -9.29 -5.60
CA ALA A 4 -1.55 -8.64 -4.34
C ALA A 4 -0.41 -8.88 -3.32
N LYS A 5 -0.26 -7.96 -2.35
CA LYS A 5 0.79 -7.96 -1.30
C LYS A 5 2.19 -7.60 -1.79
N ASN A 6 2.47 -7.59 -3.10
CA ASN A 6 3.79 -7.22 -3.59
C ASN A 6 4.13 -5.75 -3.27
N ILE A 7 5.35 -5.54 -2.79
CA ILE A 7 5.95 -4.23 -2.53
C ILE A 7 7.00 -4.00 -3.61
N ILE A 8 6.77 -2.97 -4.41
CA ILE A 8 7.65 -2.56 -5.50
C ILE A 8 8.48 -1.38 -5.05
N TYR A 9 9.76 -1.34 -5.42
CA TYR A 9 10.64 -0.20 -5.25
C TYR A 9 11.34 0.14 -6.57
N GLY A 10 11.58 1.43 -6.80
CA GLY A 10 12.34 1.90 -7.95
C GLY A 10 12.34 3.42 -8.06
N PHE A 11 13.06 3.95 -9.05
CA PHE A 11 13.15 5.39 -9.26
C PHE A 11 11.93 5.89 -10.05
N CYS A 12 11.07 6.68 -9.42
CA CYS A 12 9.80 7.11 -10.00
C CYS A 12 9.89 8.48 -10.66
N THR A 13 9.84 8.50 -11.99
CA THR A 13 9.94 9.69 -12.85
C THR A 13 8.68 10.55 -12.85
N PHE A 14 7.52 9.97 -12.50
CA PHE A 14 6.25 10.70 -12.40
C PHE A 14 6.19 11.68 -11.21
N THR A 15 7.05 11.50 -10.20
CA THR A 15 7.09 12.43 -9.06
C THR A 15 7.85 13.71 -9.41
N ASN A 16 7.51 14.83 -8.78
CA ASN A 16 8.23 16.09 -8.95
C ASN A 16 8.77 16.60 -7.59
N PRO A 17 10.10 16.63 -7.38
CA PRO A 17 11.13 16.08 -8.25
C PRO A 17 11.07 14.53 -8.31
N PRO A 18 11.57 13.91 -9.40
CA PRO A 18 11.74 12.47 -9.51
C PRO A 18 12.56 11.90 -8.36
N LYS A 19 12.18 10.71 -7.87
CA LYS A 19 12.86 10.06 -6.74
C LYS A 19 12.44 8.61 -6.58
N ASN A 20 13.21 7.89 -5.76
CA ASN A 20 12.85 6.55 -5.34
C ASN A 20 11.52 6.52 -4.60
N LYS A 21 10.69 5.55 -4.97
CA LYS A 21 9.36 5.34 -4.42
C LYS A 21 9.09 3.87 -4.17
N TYR A 22 8.26 3.62 -3.17
CA TYR A 22 7.58 2.35 -3.02
C TYR A 22 6.19 2.43 -3.66
N LEU A 23 5.69 1.29 -4.12
CA LEU A 23 4.31 1.07 -4.54
C LEU A 23 3.86 -0.27 -3.94
N ILE A 24 2.65 -0.33 -3.38
CA ILE A 24 2.11 -1.57 -2.82
C ILE A 24 0.93 -2.00 -3.69
N SER A 25 1.02 -3.21 -4.25
CA SER A 25 -0.06 -3.83 -5.02
C SER A 25 -1.12 -4.40 -4.08
N LEU A 26 -2.32 -3.86 -4.12
CA LEU A 26 -3.44 -4.24 -3.24
C LEU A 26 -4.28 -5.35 -3.84
N TYR A 27 -4.52 -5.30 -5.15
CA TYR A 27 -5.44 -6.22 -5.82
C TYR A 27 -5.09 -6.33 -7.30
N ARG A 28 -5.48 -7.46 -7.90
CA ARG A 28 -5.43 -7.71 -9.34
C ARG A 28 -6.61 -8.59 -9.74
N SER A 29 -7.29 -8.22 -10.82
CA SER A 29 -8.19 -9.12 -11.54
C SER A 29 -8.11 -8.90 -13.04
N GLU A 30 -8.76 -9.78 -13.80
CA GLU A 30 -8.89 -9.64 -15.25
C GLU A 30 -9.70 -8.39 -15.66
N ILE A 31 -10.60 -7.92 -14.79
CA ILE A 31 -11.46 -6.75 -15.03
C ILE A 31 -10.80 -5.47 -14.51
N LEU A 32 -10.21 -5.54 -13.31
CA LEU A 32 -9.50 -4.45 -12.65
C LEU A 32 -8.02 -4.83 -12.60
N ASN A 33 -7.33 -4.58 -13.72
CA ASN A 33 -5.93 -4.91 -13.97
C ASN A 33 -5.07 -4.99 -12.69
N VAL A 34 -4.63 -3.86 -12.14
CA VAL A 34 -3.96 -3.79 -10.84
C VAL A 34 -4.46 -2.56 -10.10
N VAL A 35 -4.81 -2.71 -8.83
CA VAL A 35 -5.04 -1.61 -7.88
C VAL A 35 -3.84 -1.54 -6.93
N ALA A 36 -3.19 -0.39 -6.86
CA ALA A 36 -2.00 -0.19 -6.06
C ALA A 36 -2.02 1.18 -5.35
N VAL A 37 -1.17 1.33 -4.33
CA VAL A 37 -1.07 2.57 -3.55
C VAL A 37 0.35 3.03 -3.35
N PHE A 38 0.54 4.34 -3.43
CA PHE A 38 1.80 4.99 -3.11
C PHE A 38 1.87 5.38 -1.63
N PRO A 39 2.72 4.73 -0.83
CA PRO A 39 3.02 5.23 0.50
C PRO A 39 3.94 6.46 0.47
N THR A 40 4.05 7.12 1.62
CA THR A 40 4.90 8.30 1.83
C THR A 40 5.59 8.26 3.18
N SER A 41 6.85 8.68 3.24
CA SER A 41 7.58 8.90 4.50
C SER A 41 7.33 10.29 5.11
N ARG A 42 6.53 11.14 4.46
CA ARG A 42 6.13 12.44 5.01
C ARG A 42 5.14 12.23 6.16
N LYS A 43 5.20 13.11 7.17
CA LYS A 43 4.22 13.17 8.28
C LYS A 43 2.83 13.54 7.75
N ARG A 44 2.08 12.53 7.30
CA ARG A 44 0.76 12.65 6.66
C ARG A 44 -0.24 11.61 7.16
N SER A 45 -0.06 11.11 8.39
CA SER A 45 -1.00 10.18 9.00
C SER A 45 -2.37 10.81 9.25
N GLY A 46 -2.43 12.14 9.33
CA GLY A 46 -3.66 12.86 9.65
C GLY A 46 -4.15 12.64 11.09
N SER A 47 -3.35 11.98 11.93
CA SER A 47 -3.58 11.69 13.35
C SER A 47 -2.54 12.41 14.22
N LEU A 48 -2.94 12.80 15.43
CA LEU A 48 -2.07 13.54 16.38
C LEU A 48 -0.93 12.68 16.94
N SER A 49 -1.13 11.37 17.04
CA SER A 49 -0.15 10.44 17.61
C SER A 49 -0.13 9.14 16.80
N PRO A 50 0.46 9.18 15.59
CA PRO A 50 0.43 8.04 14.69
C PRO A 50 1.19 6.83 15.27
N LYS A 51 0.61 5.65 15.11
CA LYS A 51 1.19 4.35 15.51
C LYS A 51 1.11 3.36 14.37
N HIS A 52 1.87 2.28 14.42
CA HIS A 52 1.70 1.18 13.46
C HIS A 52 0.24 0.72 13.33
N GLY A 53 -0.20 0.44 12.10
CA GLY A 53 -1.57 0.03 11.80
C GLY A 53 -2.49 1.17 11.36
N LYS A 54 -3.80 0.97 11.53
CA LYS A 54 -4.84 1.97 11.20
C LYS A 54 -4.83 3.13 12.17
N ASN A 55 -4.94 4.36 11.64
CA ASN A 55 -4.89 5.59 12.40
C ASN A 55 -6.13 6.44 12.20
N TYR A 56 -6.52 7.16 13.24
CA TYR A 56 -7.80 7.85 13.32
C TYR A 56 -7.67 9.38 13.39
N ARG A 57 -8.68 10.05 12.85
CA ARG A 57 -9.02 11.45 13.13
C ARG A 57 -10.45 11.49 13.64
N GLY A 58 -10.64 11.71 14.93
CA GLY A 58 -11.94 11.48 15.56
C GLY A 58 -12.31 10.00 15.47
N LYS A 59 -13.47 9.69 14.89
CA LYS A 59 -13.95 8.31 14.67
C LYS A 59 -13.51 7.70 13.33
N ASP A 60 -12.99 8.51 12.42
CA ASP A 60 -12.74 8.09 11.05
C ASP A 60 -11.31 7.55 10.91
N ILE A 61 -11.16 6.40 10.26
CA ILE A 61 -9.85 5.88 9.85
C ILE A 61 -9.38 6.71 8.66
N VAL A 62 -8.21 7.32 8.77
CA VAL A 62 -7.69 8.26 7.76
C VAL A 62 -6.39 7.83 7.10
N SER A 63 -5.67 6.90 7.72
CA SER A 63 -4.43 6.34 7.17
C SER A 63 -4.07 4.99 7.77
N TYR A 64 -3.11 4.33 7.13
CA TYR A 64 -2.38 3.19 7.67
C TYR A 64 -0.90 3.54 7.79
N VAL A 65 -0.25 3.20 8.90
CA VAL A 65 1.15 3.52 9.15
C VAL A 65 1.96 2.25 9.37
N PHE A 66 3.06 2.13 8.65
CA PHE A 66 4.13 1.18 8.92
C PHE A 66 5.20 1.87 9.75
N GLU A 67 5.49 1.34 10.94
CA GLU A 67 6.62 1.81 11.74
C GLU A 67 7.94 1.44 11.07
N ALA A 68 8.95 2.30 11.21
CA ALA A 68 10.28 2.05 10.67
C ALA A 68 10.88 0.78 11.30
N ASN A 69 11.54 -0.04 10.48
CA ASN A 69 12.26 -1.25 10.91
C ASN A 69 11.40 -2.32 11.59
N ARG A 70 10.07 -2.17 11.59
CA ARG A 70 9.15 -3.22 12.03
C ARG A 70 8.95 -4.22 10.89
N CYS A 71 9.05 -5.51 11.18
CA CYS A 71 8.75 -6.55 10.20
C CYS A 71 7.27 -6.48 9.79
N ILE A 72 7.03 -6.44 8.49
CA ILE A 72 5.68 -6.35 7.89
C ILE A 72 5.42 -7.45 6.86
N GLY A 73 6.38 -8.35 6.68
CA GLY A 73 6.38 -9.35 5.63
C GLY A 73 7.79 -9.88 5.35
N LYS A 74 7.99 -10.41 4.15
CA LYS A 74 9.25 -11.05 3.73
C LYS A 74 9.86 -10.35 2.52
N LYS A 75 11.19 -10.40 2.40
CA LYS A 75 11.88 -9.97 1.18
C LYS A 75 11.46 -10.87 0.03
N TYR A 76 11.38 -10.32 -1.17
CA TYR A 76 10.94 -11.10 -2.31
C TYR A 76 11.93 -12.22 -2.64
N GLY A 77 11.45 -13.46 -2.70
CA GLY A 77 12.29 -14.64 -2.98
C GLY A 77 13.19 -15.09 -1.83
N SER A 78 12.94 -14.63 -0.60
CA SER A 78 13.73 -14.99 0.60
C SER A 78 12.83 -15.09 1.83
N ASP A 79 13.29 -15.83 2.85
CA ASP A 79 12.64 -15.91 4.18
C ASP A 79 13.07 -14.78 5.13
N GLU A 80 13.94 -13.87 4.68
CA GLU A 80 14.35 -12.69 5.44
C GLU A 80 13.18 -11.72 5.64
N ASP A 81 13.13 -11.11 6.82
CA ASP A 81 12.13 -10.09 7.15
C ASP A 81 12.27 -8.85 6.27
N PHE A 82 11.13 -8.33 5.82
CA PHE A 82 11.02 -7.04 5.15
C PHE A 82 10.46 -5.99 6.11
N SER A 83 11.07 -4.82 6.11
CA SER A 83 10.59 -3.63 6.82
C SER A 83 10.90 -2.38 5.99
N PHE A 84 10.09 -1.32 6.18
CA PHE A 84 10.45 -0.02 5.64
C PHE A 84 11.54 0.63 6.50
N PRO A 85 12.56 1.28 5.89
CA PRO A 85 13.63 1.93 6.65
C PRO A 85 13.17 3.21 7.37
N LEU A 86 12.03 3.77 6.95
CA LEU A 86 11.44 4.98 7.51
C LEU A 86 9.99 4.71 7.86
N VAL A 87 9.45 5.51 8.79
CA VAL A 87 8.00 5.53 9.05
C VAL A 87 7.29 5.83 7.74
N THR A 88 6.42 4.92 7.35
CA THR A 88 5.83 4.90 6.01
C THR A 88 4.32 4.92 6.16
N THR A 89 3.68 5.95 5.65
CA THR A 89 2.23 6.18 5.80
C THR A 89 1.53 6.00 4.46
N ILE A 90 0.38 5.35 4.48
CA ILE A 90 -0.60 5.35 3.39
C ILE A 90 -1.78 6.23 3.83
N PRO A 91 -1.85 7.49 3.39
CA PRO A 91 -3.04 8.31 3.55
C PRO A 91 -4.08 7.93 2.50
N PHE A 92 -5.35 7.86 2.91
CA PHE A 92 -6.40 7.24 2.09
C PHE A 92 -7.04 8.18 1.05
N ASP A 93 -6.71 9.47 1.08
CA ASP A 93 -7.29 10.53 0.27
C ASP A 93 -6.63 10.78 -1.10
N TYR A 94 -5.43 10.23 -1.37
CA TYR A 94 -4.74 10.48 -2.66
C TYR A 94 -3.80 9.36 -3.16
N CYS A 95 -3.74 8.21 -2.51
CA CYS A 95 -2.65 7.25 -2.76
C CYS A 95 -2.90 6.26 -3.92
N PHE A 96 -4.13 6.12 -4.41
CA PHE A 96 -4.51 5.06 -5.34
C PHE A 96 -4.02 5.26 -6.78
N ARG A 97 -3.67 4.12 -7.40
CA ARG A 97 -3.43 3.95 -8.83
C ARG A 97 -4.10 2.68 -9.31
N GLU A 98 -4.59 2.74 -10.54
CA GLU A 98 -5.27 1.65 -11.20
C GLU A 98 -4.87 1.63 -12.66
N GLY A 99 -4.62 0.45 -13.21
CA GLY A 99 -4.30 0.28 -14.63
C GLY A 99 -3.55 -1.00 -14.90
N GLU A 100 -3.24 -1.22 -16.18
CA GLU A 100 -2.36 -2.31 -16.61
C GLU A 100 -1.01 -2.23 -15.91
N GLN A 101 -0.42 -3.39 -15.65
CA GLN A 101 0.85 -3.48 -14.95
C GLN A 101 1.95 -2.70 -15.68
N GLU A 102 2.05 -2.82 -17.01
CA GLU A 102 3.05 -2.07 -17.78
C GLU A 102 2.88 -0.57 -17.57
N ASN A 103 1.63 -0.07 -17.60
CA ASN A 103 1.35 1.35 -17.43
C ASN A 103 1.68 1.87 -16.02
N LEU A 104 1.38 1.08 -14.99
CA LEU A 104 1.73 1.43 -13.60
C LEU A 104 3.25 1.49 -13.39
N LEU A 105 3.98 0.56 -14.02
CA LEU A 105 5.42 0.46 -13.86
C LEU A 105 6.21 1.30 -14.87
N LYS A 106 5.59 1.81 -15.94
CA LYS A 106 6.25 2.65 -16.97
C LYS A 106 6.92 3.90 -16.39
N SER A 107 6.39 4.41 -15.27
CA SER A 107 6.95 5.58 -14.57
C SER A 107 8.05 5.23 -13.57
N PHE A 108 8.45 3.95 -13.49
CA PHE A 108 9.53 3.48 -12.64
C PHE A 108 10.71 3.03 -13.51
N GLU A 109 11.88 3.59 -13.24
CA GLU A 109 13.15 3.06 -13.72
C GLU A 109 13.65 2.02 -12.72
N SER A 110 14.08 0.86 -13.24
CA SER A 110 14.56 -0.28 -12.44
C SER A 110 13.57 -0.72 -11.36
N ALA A 111 12.30 -0.90 -11.73
CA ALA A 111 11.26 -1.33 -10.80
C ALA A 111 11.46 -2.80 -10.40
N GLU A 112 11.58 -3.05 -9.11
CA GLU A 112 11.79 -4.39 -8.56
C GLU A 112 10.77 -4.71 -7.48
N ILE A 113 10.33 -5.97 -7.42
CA ILE A 113 9.59 -6.46 -6.26
C ILE A 113 10.60 -6.72 -5.16
N VAL A 114 10.56 -5.92 -4.10
CA VAL A 114 11.53 -5.99 -2.99
C VAL A 114 10.98 -6.74 -1.78
N GLY A 115 9.66 -6.88 -1.69
CA GLY A 115 9.02 -7.57 -0.57
C GLY A 115 7.59 -8.00 -0.85
N VAL A 116 7.05 -8.77 0.08
CA VAL A 116 5.67 -9.23 0.10
C VAL A 116 5.14 -9.01 1.51
N LEU A 117 4.02 -8.27 1.65
CA LEU A 117 3.34 -8.11 2.93
C LEU A 117 2.92 -9.47 3.50
N SER A 118 3.02 -9.61 4.82
CA SER A 118 2.39 -10.72 5.54
C SER A 118 0.86 -10.67 5.39
N ASP A 119 0.20 -11.81 5.60
CA ASP A 119 -1.26 -11.89 5.51
C ASP A 119 -1.94 -11.00 6.53
N GLU A 120 -1.46 -11.00 7.78
CA GLU A 120 -1.96 -10.12 8.84
C GLU A 120 -1.89 -8.65 8.42
N GLU A 121 -0.73 -8.21 7.93
CA GLU A 121 -0.53 -6.81 7.60
C GLU A 121 -1.33 -6.39 6.37
N TYR A 122 -1.44 -7.29 5.39
CA TYR A 122 -2.29 -7.07 4.23
C TYR A 122 -3.76 -6.93 4.64
N ILE A 123 -4.29 -7.85 5.45
CA ILE A 123 -5.69 -7.83 5.86
C ILE A 123 -6.01 -6.62 6.73
N ASN A 124 -5.13 -6.26 7.65
CA ASN A 124 -5.28 -5.05 8.45
C ASN A 124 -5.32 -3.78 7.57
N LEU A 125 -4.49 -3.72 6.53
CA LEU A 125 -4.49 -2.62 5.57
C LEU A 125 -5.79 -2.59 4.74
N ILE A 126 -6.23 -3.73 4.19
CA ILE A 126 -7.47 -3.83 3.40
C ILE A 126 -8.70 -3.47 4.25
N TYR A 127 -8.76 -3.94 5.50
CA TYR A 127 -9.79 -3.54 6.46
C TYR A 127 -9.80 -2.03 6.70
N ALA A 128 -8.63 -1.43 6.90
CA ALA A 128 -8.54 0.02 7.11
C ALA A 128 -9.05 0.81 5.90
N PHE A 129 -8.75 0.34 4.68
CA PHE A 129 -9.32 0.93 3.47
C PHE A 129 -10.84 0.76 3.39
N SER A 130 -11.38 -0.45 3.63
CA SER A 130 -12.83 -0.71 3.51
C SER A 130 -13.67 0.08 4.52
N LYS A 131 -13.11 0.45 5.66
CA LYS A 131 -13.80 1.20 6.72
C LYS A 131 -13.54 2.71 6.70
N SER A 132 -12.61 3.18 5.87
CA SER A 132 -12.29 4.60 5.77
C SER A 132 -13.30 5.35 4.89
N PRO A 133 -13.85 6.50 5.35
CA PRO A 133 -14.67 7.35 4.50
C PRO A 133 -13.88 8.07 3.40
N LEU A 134 -12.54 8.08 3.48
CA LEU A 134 -11.66 8.71 2.50
C LEU A 134 -11.33 7.79 1.32
N THR A 135 -11.54 6.48 1.47
CA THR A 135 -11.32 5.52 0.39
C THR A 135 -12.32 5.76 -0.75
N PRO A 136 -11.88 5.86 -2.01
CA PRO A 136 -12.80 6.00 -3.13
C PRO A 136 -13.82 4.85 -3.17
N ARG A 137 -15.11 5.20 -3.20
CA ARG A 137 -16.24 4.24 -3.08
C ARG A 137 -16.16 3.07 -4.06
N LYS A 138 -15.61 3.28 -5.27
CA LYS A 138 -15.44 2.22 -6.28
C LYS A 138 -14.55 1.06 -5.81
N TYR A 139 -13.65 1.29 -4.85
CA TYR A 139 -12.75 0.26 -4.34
C TYR A 139 -13.31 -0.49 -3.12
N ILE A 140 -14.32 0.07 -2.43
CA ILE A 140 -14.89 -0.53 -1.21
C ILE A 140 -15.40 -1.96 -1.46
N PRO A 141 -16.21 -2.25 -2.51
CA PRO A 141 -16.70 -3.61 -2.74
C PRO A 141 -15.58 -4.63 -3.03
N ILE A 142 -14.48 -4.18 -3.64
CA ILE A 142 -13.31 -5.03 -3.90
C ILE A 142 -12.67 -5.41 -2.56
N PHE A 143 -12.46 -4.43 -1.68
CA PHE A 143 -11.84 -4.66 -0.38
C PHE A 143 -12.73 -5.50 0.53
N GLU A 144 -14.04 -5.30 0.52
CA GLU A 144 -14.98 -6.14 1.26
C GLU A 144 -14.96 -7.59 0.77
N LYS A 145 -14.97 -7.81 -0.55
CA LYS A 145 -14.82 -9.16 -1.12
C LYS A 145 -13.51 -9.84 -0.70
N ILE A 146 -12.39 -9.12 -0.74
CA ILE A 146 -11.10 -9.66 -0.27
C ILE A 146 -11.19 -10.07 1.20
N LEU A 147 -11.85 -9.26 2.04
CA LEU A 147 -11.98 -9.60 3.47
C LEU A 147 -12.87 -10.83 3.69
N GLU A 148 -13.93 -11.00 2.91
CA GLU A 148 -14.79 -12.20 2.95
C GLU A 148 -14.04 -13.48 2.57
N GLU A 149 -13.10 -13.40 1.62
CA GLU A 149 -12.28 -14.55 1.21
C GLU A 149 -11.24 -14.98 2.27
N TYR A 150 -10.98 -14.15 3.28
CA TYR A 150 -10.02 -14.40 4.36
C TYR A 150 -10.67 -14.71 5.72
N LEU A 151 -12.01 -14.71 5.79
CA LEU A 151 -12.82 -15.08 6.95
C LEU A 151 -13.35 -16.51 6.82
#